data_AF-A0A5E4J7L1-F1
#
_entry.id   AF-A0A5E4J7L1-F1
#
_cell.length_a   1.000
_cell.length_b   1.000
_cell.length_c   1.000
_cell.angle_alpha   90.00
_cell.angle_beta   90.00
_cell.angle_gamma   90.00
#
_symmetry.space_group_name_H-M   'P 1'
#
loop_
_entity.id
_entity.type
_entity.pdbx_description
1 polymer ?
#
loop_
_entity_poly.entity_id
_entity_poly.type
_entity_poly.pdbx_seq_one_letter_code
_entity_poly.pdbx_strand_id
1 'polypeptide(L)' 'MHGHDSEHHDLKHHDLSKHDVEHLLAHWIEHNQSHSDSFRERAAQIEKIFPGAARDIVQAAELMDQCTGMLKKAMQDI' A
#
# COMPACT_ATOMS: atom_id res chain seq x y z
N MET A 1 22.50 2.43 -4.80
CA MET A 1 21.90 2.93 -3.53
C MET A 1 20.55 2.24 -3.38
N HIS A 2 20.50 1.15 -2.63
CA HIS A 2 19.23 0.48 -2.28
C HIS A 2 19.02 0.75 -0.79
N GLY A 3 18.23 1.79 -0.49
CA GLY A 3 17.69 2.01 0.85
C GLY A 3 16.53 1.05 1.02
N HIS A 4 16.82 -0.16 1.51
CA HIS A 4 15.79 -1.04 2.06
C HIS A 4 15.62 -0.60 3.52
N ASP A 5 14.87 0.49 3.73
CA ASP A 5 14.36 0.83 5.05
C ASP A 5 13.19 -0.12 5.34
N SER A 6 13.53 -1.38 5.65
CA SER A 6 12.61 -2.26 6.37
C SER A 6 12.61 -1.80 7.82
N GLU A 7 11.83 -0.77 8.12
CA GLU A 7 11.43 -0.46 9.48
C GLU A 7 10.52 -1.59 9.97
N HIS A 8 11.15 -2.59 10.56
CA HIS A 8 10.49 -3.62 11.35
C HIS A 8 9.93 -2.95 12.60
N HIS A 9 8.71 -2.39 12.49
CA HIS A 9 8.07 -1.65 13.57
C HIS A 9 7.72 -2.62 14.71
N ASP A 10 8.56 -2.58 15.74
CA ASP A 10 8.43 -3.28 17.00
C ASP A 10 7.04 -2.94 17.59
N LEU A 11 6.09 -3.88 17.51
CA LEU A 11 4.74 -3.75 18.07
C LEU A 11 4.83 -3.75 19.61
N LYS A 12 5.35 -2.67 20.18
CA LYS A 12 5.35 -2.46 21.62
C LYS A 12 3.89 -2.23 22.05
N HIS A 13 3.42 -3.10 22.94
CA HIS A 13 2.11 -3.03 23.59
C HIS A 13 1.94 -1.74 24.41
N HIS A 14 1.56 -0.65 23.75
CA HIS A 14 1.03 0.57 24.35
C HIS A 14 -0.34 0.85 23.74
N ASP A 15 -1.29 1.34 24.53
CA ASP A 15 -2.60 1.74 24.03
C ASP A 15 -2.42 2.86 23.00
N LEU A 16 -2.99 2.71 21.80
CA LEU A 16 -2.85 3.70 20.75
C LEU A 16 -3.64 4.96 21.11
N SER A 17 -2.99 6.13 21.05
CA SER A 17 -3.70 7.41 21.08
C SER A 17 -4.39 7.66 19.74
N LYS A 18 -5.35 8.59 19.71
CA LYS A 18 -5.99 9.03 18.45
C LYS A 18 -4.96 9.39 17.38
N HIS A 19 -3.93 10.15 17.77
CA HIS A 19 -2.87 10.60 16.90
C HIS A 19 -2.05 9.43 16.32
N ASP A 20 -1.79 8.40 17.12
CA ASP A 20 -1.07 7.21 16.67
C ASP A 20 -1.88 6.45 15.60
N VAL A 21 -3.20 6.34 15.79
CA VAL A 21 -4.09 5.71 14.80
C VAL A 21 -4.16 6.52 13.51
N GLU A 22 -4.30 7.84 13.59
CA GLU A 22 -4.27 8.74 12.41
C GLU A 22 -2.94 8.59 11.64
N HIS A 23 -1.80 8.62 12.33
CA HIS A 23 -0.50 8.44 11.68
C HIS A 23 -0.35 7.06 11.04
N LEU A 24 -0.80 6.01 11.71
CA LEU A 24 -0.75 4.65 11.19
C LEU A 24 -1.56 4.50 9.90
N LEU A 25 -2.81 4.99 9.91
CA LEU A 25 -3.67 4.92 8.72
C LEU A 25 -3.12 5.78 7.59
N ALA A 26 -2.58 6.96 7.88
CA ALA A 26 -1.96 7.83 6.87
C ALA A 26 -0.77 7.13 6.20
N HIS A 27 0.10 6.49 7.00
CA HIS A 27 1.24 5.74 6.49
C HIS A 27 0.81 4.56 5.60
N TRP A 28 -0.18 3.78 6.01
CA TRP A 28 -0.68 2.67 5.20
C TRP A 28 -1.35 3.14 3.90
N ILE A 29 -2.10 4.25 3.94
CA ILE A 29 -2.70 4.84 2.74
C ILE A 29 -1.60 5.26 1.75
N GLU A 30 -0.57 5.97 2.22
CA GLU A 30 0.54 6.41 1.38
C GLU A 30 1.29 5.21 0.77
N HIS A 31 1.61 4.21 1.60
CA HIS A 31 2.34 3.02 1.17
C HIS A 31 1.55 2.20 0.14
N ASN A 32 0.25 2.02 0.35
CA ASN A 32 -0.62 1.31 -0.59
C ASN A 32 -0.73 2.05 -1.93
N GLN A 33 -0.84 3.39 -1.90
CA GLN A 33 -0.89 4.22 -3.11
C GLN A 33 0.41 4.06 -3.91
N SER A 34 1.57 4.13 -3.24
CA SER A 34 2.89 3.94 -3.86
C SER A 34 3.06 2.54 -4.48
N HIS A 35 2.61 1.49 -3.79
CA HIS A 35 2.62 0.12 -4.32
C HIS A 35 1.72 -0.04 -5.54
N SER A 36 0.50 0.51 -5.48
CA SER A 36 -0.47 0.46 -6.56
C SER A 36 0.09 1.09 -7.85
N ASP A 37 0.72 2.26 -7.74
CA ASP A 37 1.35 2.94 -8.87
C ASP A 37 2.55 2.14 -9.42
N SER A 38 3.41 1.64 -8.54
CA SER A 38 4.58 0.84 -8.91
C SER A 38 4.18 -0.46 -9.61
N PHE A 39 3.10 -1.12 -9.17
CA PHE A 39 2.59 -2.33 -9.79
C PHE A 39 2.14 -2.08 -11.23
N ARG A 40 1.40 -0.98 -11.47
CA ARG A 40 0.97 -0.63 -12.83
C ARG A 40 2.14 -0.30 -13.74
N GLU A 41 3.12 0.46 -13.25
CA GLU A 41 4.32 0.79 -14.02
C GLU A 41 5.08 -0.49 -14.43
N ARG A 42 5.27 -1.41 -13.49
CA ARG A 42 5.97 -2.68 -13.77
C ARG A 42 5.14 -3.62 -14.62
N ALA A 43 3.82 -3.67 -14.46
CA ALA A 43 2.95 -4.47 -15.31
C ALA A 43 3.07 -4.06 -16.79
N ALA A 44 3.14 -2.76 -17.09
CA ALA A 44 3.34 -2.27 -18.46
C ALA A 44 4.68 -2.72 -19.08
N GLN A 45 5.72 -2.89 -18.26
CA GLN A 45 7.01 -3.43 -18.71
C GLN A 45 6.93 -4.95 -18.95
N ILE A 46 6.21 -5.66 -18.07
CA ILE A 46 6.06 -7.12 -18.07
C ILE A 46 5.13 -7.60 -19.19
N GLU A 47 4.11 -6.83 -19.55
CA GLU A 47 3.07 -7.21 -20.52
C GLU A 47 3.63 -7.65 -21.87
N LYS A 48 4.76 -7.05 -22.28
CA LYS A 48 5.46 -7.36 -23.54
C LYS A 48 6.00 -8.79 -23.60
N ILE A 49 6.22 -9.43 -22.46
CA ILE A 49 6.85 -10.74 -22.33
C ILE A 49 5.85 -11.74 -21.74
N PHE A 50 5.11 -11.34 -20.71
CA PHE A 50 4.19 -12.18 -19.96
C PHE A 50 2.85 -11.46 -19.75
N PRO A 51 1.98 -11.42 -20.77
CA PRO A 51 0.71 -10.67 -20.70
C PRO A 51 -0.24 -11.22 -19.63
N GLY A 52 -0.19 -12.52 -19.32
CA GLY A 52 -0.97 -13.10 -18.22
C GLY A 52 -0.53 -12.55 -16.86
N ALA A 53 0.77 -12.61 -16.56
CA ALA A 53 1.32 -12.09 -15.31
C ALA A 53 1.10 -10.58 -15.17
N ALA A 54 1.21 -9.81 -16.26
CA ALA A 54 0.92 -8.38 -16.23
C ALA A 54 -0.53 -8.08 -15.83
N ARG A 55 -1.50 -8.84 -16.33
CA ARG A 55 -2.91 -8.70 -15.92
C ARG A 55 -3.11 -8.97 -14.44
N ASP A 56 -2.51 -10.05 -13.93
CA ASP A 56 -2.62 -10.40 -12.51
C ASP A 56 -1.99 -9.30 -11.61
N ILE A 57 -0.88 -8.69 -12.04
CA ILE A 57 -0.24 -7.57 -11.33
C ILE A 57 -1.12 -6.31 -11.36
N VAL A 58 -1.77 -6.00 -12.50
CA VAL A 58 -2.74 -4.89 -12.58
C VAL A 58 -3.90 -5.13 -11.62
N GLN A 59 -4.41 -6.36 -11.56
CA GLN A 59 -5.49 -6.71 -10.63
C GLN A 59 -5.05 -6.61 -9.16
N ALA A 60 -3.80 -6.94 -8.84
CA ALA A 60 -3.24 -6.68 -7.51
C ALA A 60 -3.22 -5.19 -7.17
N ALA A 61 -2.92 -4.30 -8.13
CA ALA A 61 -2.97 -2.86 -7.95
C ALA A 61 -4.41 -2.36 -7.69
N GLU A 62 -5.40 -2.89 -8.41
CA GLU A 62 -6.81 -2.56 -8.18
C GLU A 62 -7.29 -2.97 -6.79
N LEU A 63 -6.90 -4.15 -6.30
CA LEU A 63 -7.19 -4.58 -4.94
C LEU A 63 -6.53 -3.66 -3.90
N MET A 64 -5.31 -3.19 -4.17
CA MET A 64 -4.62 -2.24 -3.31
C MET A 64 -5.36 -0.89 -3.24
N ASP A 65 -5.94 -0.41 -4.34
CA ASP A 65 -6.76 0.79 -4.34
C ASP A 65 -8.05 0.61 -3.53
N GLN A 66 -8.67 -0.56 -3.61
CA GLN A 66 -9.84 -0.88 -2.78
C GLN A 66 -9.49 -0.88 -1.30
N CYS A 67 -8.35 -1.49 -0.93
CA CYS A 67 -7.81 -1.42 0.43
C CYS A 67 -7.60 0.03 0.89
N THR A 68 -6.94 0.84 0.05
CA THR A 68 -6.73 2.26 0.30
C THR A 68 -8.05 3.01 0.51
N GLY A 69 -9.07 2.69 -0.29
CA GLY A 69 -10.41 3.28 -0.15
C GLY A 69 -11.07 2.95 1.19
N MET A 70 -10.92 1.72 1.68
CA MET A 70 -11.41 1.34 3.01
C MET A 70 -10.65 2.04 4.14
N LEU A 71 -9.33 2.18 4.03
CA LEU A 71 -8.52 2.92 5.01
C LEU A 71 -8.87 4.41 5.04
N LYS A 72 -9.12 5.03 3.88
CA LYS A 72 -9.59 6.43 3.81
C LYS A 72 -10.95 6.62 4.48
N LYS A 73 -11.86 5.65 4.37
CA LYS A 73 -13.13 5.66 5.11
C LYS A 73 -12.90 5.54 6.62
N ALA A 74 -12.04 4.61 7.05
CA ALA A 74 -11.70 4.48 8.47
C ALA A 74 -11.11 5.77 9.05
N MET A 75 -10.28 6.49 8.29
CA MET A 75 -9.75 7.80 8.68
C MET A 75 -10.85 8.86 8.88
N GLN A 76 -11.96 8.80 8.14
CA GLN A 76 -13.07 9.74 8.27
C GLN A 76 -13.91 9.49 9.54
N ASP A 77 -13.83 8.28 10.09
CA ASP A 77 -14.58 7.86 11.28
C ASP A 77 -13.81 8.10 12.60
N ILE A 78 -12.64 8.75 12.54
CA ILE A 78 -11.73 9.05 13.67
C ILE A 78 -11.81 10.53 14.06
#